data_AF-A0A4R7F3X9-F1
#
_entry.id   AF-A0A4R7F3X9-F1
#
_cell.length_a   1.000
_cell.length_b   1.000
_cell.length_c   1.000
_cell.angle_alpha   90.00
_cell.angle_beta   90.00
_cell.angle_gamma   90.00
#
_symmetry.space_group_name_H-M   'P 1'
#
loop_
_entity.id
_entity.type
_entity.pdbx_description
1 polymer ?
#
loop_
_entity_poly.entity_id
_entity_poly.type
_entity_poly.pdbx_seq_one_letter_code
_entity_poly.pdbx_strand_id
1 'polypeptide(L)' 'MDKENYIKKAFEAIRAKNLSEPFQLAPGSTITDLEKYLESLKAAYLSAKDPRLENLFFQKIEKLKNI' A
#
# COMPACT_ATOMS: atom_id res chain seq x y z
N MET A 1 4.20 -16.73 5.95
CA MET A 1 3.27 -15.66 6.32
C MET A 1 2.36 -15.45 5.13
N ASP A 2 1.03 -15.50 5.31
CA ASP A 2 0.07 -15.38 4.19
C ASP A 2 0.04 -13.94 3.63
N LYS A 3 -0.23 -13.78 2.32
CA LYS A 3 -0.38 -12.46 1.66
C LYS A 3 -1.44 -11.60 2.33
N GLU A 4 -2.56 -12.19 2.72
CA GLU A 4 -3.65 -11.45 3.39
C GLU A 4 -3.21 -10.96 4.78
N ASN A 5 -2.53 -11.82 5.54
CA ASN A 5 -1.99 -11.45 6.85
C ASN A 5 -0.91 -10.38 6.75
N TYR A 6 -0.07 -10.42 5.71
CA TYR A 6 0.92 -9.38 5.44
C TYR A 6 0.26 -8.03 5.16
N ILE A 7 -0.69 -7.98 4.22
CA ILE A 7 -1.41 -6.74 3.88
C ILE A 7 -2.08 -6.16 5.11
N LYS A 8 -2.79 -6.99 5.88
CA LYS A 8 -3.51 -6.54 7.07
C LYS A 8 -2.58 -5.83 8.06
N LYS A 9 -1.46 -6.46 8.40
CA LYS A 9 -0.46 -5.86 9.31
C LYS A 9 0.18 -4.61 8.73
N ALA A 10 0.52 -4.63 7.44
CA ALA A 10 1.11 -3.47 6.78
C ALA A 10 0.15 -2.27 6.79
N PHE A 11 -1.13 -2.49 6.50
CA PHE A 11 -2.14 -1.44 6.43
C PHE A 11 -2.48 -0.90 7.82
N GLU A 12 -2.54 -1.75 8.83
CA GLU A 12 -2.65 -1.31 10.23
C GLU A 12 -1.48 -0.41 10.62
N ALA A 13 -0.24 -0.78 10.26
CA ALA A 13 0.94 0.05 10.52
C ALA A 13 0.92 1.38 9.77
N ILE A 14 0.46 1.39 8.51
CA ILE A 14 0.32 2.61 7.71
C ILE A 14 -0.74 3.54 8.30
N ARG A 15 -1.92 3.02 8.66
CA ARG A 15 -2.99 3.80 9.30
C ARG A 15 -2.56 4.39 10.64
N ALA A 16 -1.78 3.64 11.43
CA ALA A 16 -1.25 4.10 12.71
C ALA A 16 -0.35 5.34 12.59
N LYS A 17 0.16 5.66 11.39
CA LYS A 17 0.96 6.88 11.16
C LYS A 17 0.15 8.16 11.13
N ASN A 18 -1.20 8.09 11.05
CA ASN A 18 -2.07 9.26 10.94
C ASN A 18 -1.58 10.26 9.87
N LEU A 19 -1.26 9.76 8.68
CA LEU A 19 -0.82 10.58 7.55
C LEU A 19 -1.89 11.64 7.25
N SER A 20 -1.48 12.91 7.16
CA SER A 20 -2.40 13.97 6.75
C SER A 20 -2.61 13.92 5.24
N GLU A 21 -3.86 13.71 4.83
CA GLU A 21 -4.27 13.75 3.44
C GLU A 21 -4.58 15.20 3.02
N PRO A 22 -4.21 15.62 1.79
CA PRO A 22 -3.46 14.88 0.80
C PRO A 22 -1.95 14.86 1.09
N PHE A 23 -1.30 13.73 0.82
CA PHE A 23 0.16 13.63 0.89
C PHE A 23 0.76 13.11 -0.43
N GLN A 24 2.02 13.47 -0.67
CA GLN A 24 2.72 13.08 -1.87
C GLN A 24 3.58 11.83 -1.61
N LEU A 25 3.21 10.71 -2.22
CA LEU A 25 3.95 9.44 -2.11
C LEU A 25 5.19 9.43 -3.02
N ALA A 26 5.06 10.04 -4.20
CA ALA A 26 6.12 10.17 -5.19
C ALA A 26 5.87 11.42 -6.04
N PRO A 27 6.89 11.94 -6.76
CA PRO A 27 6.68 12.99 -7.76
C PRO A 27 5.53 12.62 -8.72
N GLY A 28 4.48 13.43 -8.77
CA GLY A 28 3.26 13.15 -9.56
C GLY A 28 2.27 12.14 -8.97
N SER A 29 2.48 11.60 -7.76
CA SER A 29 1.53 10.73 -7.07
C SER A 29 1.08 11.35 -5.75
N THR A 30 -0.04 12.07 -5.82
CA THR A 30 -0.73 12.63 -4.65
C THR A 30 -1.83 11.68 -4.21
N ILE A 31 -1.77 11.23 -2.96
CA ILE A 31 -2.82 10.45 -2.33
C ILE A 31 -3.73 11.42 -1.60
N THR A 32 -4.98 11.50 -2.05
CA THR A 32 -6.03 12.34 -1.46
C THR A 32 -6.96 11.57 -0.52
N ASP A 33 -6.90 10.25 -0.58
CA ASP A 33 -7.72 9.31 0.20
C ASP A 33 -6.87 8.04 0.40
N LEU A 34 -6.34 7.87 1.62
CA LEU A 34 -5.46 6.77 1.97
C LEU A 34 -6.20 5.43 1.91
N GLU A 35 -7.44 5.38 2.40
CA GLU A 35 -8.22 4.14 2.44
C GLU A 35 -8.53 3.62 1.04
N LYS A 36 -8.95 4.50 0.13
CA LYS A 36 -9.18 4.14 -1.27
C LYS A 36 -7.91 3.67 -1.97
N TYR A 37 -6.78 4.29 -1.64
CA TYR A 37 -5.48 3.87 -2.16
C TYR A 37 -5.06 2.49 -1.63
N LEU A 38 -5.23 2.26 -0.33
CA LEU A 38 -4.92 1.00 0.32
C LEU A 38 -5.79 -0.15 -0.22
N GLU A 39 -7.11 0.03 -0.34
CA GLU A 39 -7.98 -1.01 -0.93
C GLU A 39 -7.60 -1.33 -2.38
N SER A 40 -7.20 -0.32 -3.16
CA SER A 40 -6.68 -0.52 -4.52
C SER A 40 -5.38 -1.35 -4.53
N LEU A 41 -4.44 -1.06 -3.63
CA LEU A 41 -3.19 -1.82 -3.48
C LEU A 41 -3.44 -3.26 -3.04
N LYS A 42 -4.37 -3.47 -2.11
CA LYS A 42 -4.76 -4.81 -1.63
C LYS A 42 -5.34 -5.64 -2.76
N ALA A 43 -6.31 -5.10 -3.51
CA ALA A 43 -6.90 -5.80 -4.64
C ALA A 43 -5.83 -6.16 -5.69
N ALA A 44 -4.92 -5.23 -6.00
CA ALA A 44 -3.86 -5.44 -6.97
C ALA A 44 -2.82 -6.47 -6.50
N TYR A 45 -2.41 -6.45 -5.23
CA TYR A 45 -1.45 -7.40 -4.67
C TYR A 45 -2.01 -8.82 -4.55
N LEU A 46 -3.29 -8.96 -4.16
CA LEU A 46 -3.96 -10.26 -4.06
C LEU A 46 -4.26 -10.87 -5.43
N SER A 47 -4.61 -10.05 -6.43
CA SER A 47 -4.91 -10.50 -7.79
C SER A 47 -3.67 -10.69 -8.67
N ALA A 48 -2.50 -10.19 -8.25
CA ALA A 48 -1.25 -10.34 -8.98
C ALA A 48 -0.85 -11.82 -9.08
N LYS A 49 -0.92 -12.34 -10.32
CA LYS A 49 -0.41 -13.67 -10.69
C LYS A 49 1.05 -13.63 -11.17
N ASP A 50 1.49 -12.46 -11.67
CA ASP A 50 2.87 -12.25 -12.10
C ASP A 50 3.74 -11.86 -10.89
N PRO A 51 4.82 -12.61 -10.59
CA PRO A 51 5.74 -12.29 -9.49
C PRO A 51 6.34 -10.88 -9.54
N ARG A 52 6.50 -10.31 -10.74
CA ARG A 52 7.03 -8.95 -10.92
C ARG A 52 6.02 -7.90 -10.45
N LEU A 53 4.74 -8.11 -10.76
CA LEU A 53 3.65 -7.24 -10.31
C LEU A 53 3.45 -7.37 -8.79
N GLU A 54 3.49 -8.58 -8.28
CA GLU A 54 3.44 -8.84 -6.84
C GLU A 54 4.56 -8.06 -6.11
N ASN A 55 5.81 -8.18 -6.59
CA ASN A 55 6.93 -7.46 -6.01
C ASN A 55 6.78 -5.93 -6.14
N LEU A 56 6.24 -5.44 -7.26
CA LEU A 56 5.97 -4.01 -7.44
C LEU A 56 4.98 -3.48 -6.39
N PHE A 57 3.87 -4.19 -6.17
CA PHE A 57 2.87 -3.79 -5.18
C PHE A 57 3.41 -3.96 -3.75
N PHE A 58 4.16 -5.03 -3.48
CA PHE A 58 4.89 -5.20 -2.22
C PHE A 58 5.78 -3.99 -1.92
N GLN A 59 6.61 -3.56 -2.88
CA GLN A 59 7.48 -2.41 -2.71
C GLN A 59 6.71 -1.09 -2.49
N LYS A 60 5.55 -0.92 -3.15
CA LYS A 60 4.70 0.25 -2.91
C LYS A 60 4.16 0.27 -1.47
N ILE A 61 3.70 -0.87 -0.96
CA ILE A 61 3.23 -1.01 0.42
C ILE A 61 4.37 -0.71 1.40
N GLU A 62 5.56 -1.26 1.17
CA GLU A 62 6.73 -1.01 2.03
C GLU A 62 7.17 0.46 2.00
N LYS A 63 7.15 1.12 0.83
CA LYS A 63 7.41 2.56 0.73
C LYS A 63 6.42 3.37 1.58
N LEU A 64 5.13 3.06 1.48
CA LEU A 64 4.07 3.72 2.25
C LEU A 64 4.26 3.49 3.76
N LYS A 65 4.65 2.26 4.14
CA LYS A 65 4.95 1.89 5.53
C LYS A 65 6.18 2.60 6.07
N ASN A 66 7.10 3.07 5.24
CA ASN A 66 8.34 3.72 5.65
C ASN A 66 8.35 5.25 5.48
N ILE A 67 7.24 5.85 5.05
CA ILE A 67 7.04 7.32 5.04
C ILE A 67 7.10 7.90 6.45
#